data_AF-A0A1B7JMT2-F1
#
_entry.id   AF-A0A1B7JMT2-F1
#
_cell.length_a   1.000
_cell.length_b   1.000
_cell.length_c   1.000
_cell.angle_alpha   90.00
_cell.angle_beta   90.00
_cell.angle_gamma   90.00
#
_symmetry.space_group_name_H-M   'P 1'
#
loop_
_entity.id
_entity.type
_entity.pdbx_description
1 polymer ?
#
loop_
_entity_poly.entity_id
_entity_poly.type
_entity_poly.pdbx_seq_one_letter_code
_entity_poly.pdbx_strand_id
1 'polypeptide(L)'
;MIIPTLYAAPVIKKDSIMVEHLFSKTKPQCVGIYRVDVPESFKNGTNKATYDDFKIESQFIYPPAFKQRIELREQELNEAMSRPENKPENAPFIKEIIRLPDNQGVIFDSNKSGSQDAYRMLEAHVYVNHIAFIITTKIRDLSASKYTDERKSYLEAGFTEIELNDKPVKLAAMRSLISRLQGRLDHDIPTDKGWCIPNGFIADDGGKHKVVVGFSYENDDFLLGINSDNTMIADGDTLFGRSGDINDALKDSYMKSLKKEALMLND
;
A
#
# COMPACT_ATOMS: atom_id res chain seq x y z
N MET A 1 -13.67 -42.77 15.55
CA MET A 1 -13.28 -41.45 16.06
C MET A 1 -11.76 -41.45 16.15
N ILE A 2 -11.09 -40.95 15.12
CA ILE A 2 -9.61 -40.96 15.03
C ILE A 2 -9.16 -39.57 15.46
N ILE A 3 -8.56 -39.47 16.64
CA ILE A 3 -7.92 -38.25 17.12
C ILE A 3 -6.56 -38.20 16.41
N PRO A 4 -6.29 -37.21 15.54
CA PRO A 4 -4.95 -37.05 14.98
C PRO A 4 -4.05 -36.51 16.09
N THR A 5 -3.11 -37.33 16.55
CA THR A 5 -2.00 -36.91 17.39
C THR A 5 -1.10 -35.98 16.59
N LEU A 6 -1.15 -34.68 16.89
CA LEU A 6 -0.15 -33.71 16.43
C LEU A 6 1.18 -33.99 17.15
N TYR A 7 2.12 -34.65 16.48
CA TYR A 7 3.52 -34.59 16.87
C TYR A 7 4.15 -33.35 16.23
N ALA A 8 4.30 -32.28 17.02
CA ALA A 8 5.30 -31.28 16.72
C ALA A 8 6.67 -31.94 16.97
N ALA A 9 7.55 -31.95 15.97
CA ALA A 9 8.94 -32.32 16.21
C ALA A 9 9.53 -31.28 17.19
N PRO A 10 10.21 -31.70 18.28
CA PRO A 10 10.86 -30.77 19.19
C PRO A 10 11.92 -29.96 18.42
N VAL A 11 11.97 -28.65 18.67
CA VAL A 11 13.02 -27.77 18.15
C VAL A 11 14.37 -28.35 18.58
N ILE A 12 15.22 -28.70 17.61
CA ILE A 12 16.52 -29.31 17.90
C ILE A 12 17.37 -28.26 18.62
N LYS A 13 18.17 -28.65 19.62
CA LYS A 13 18.96 -27.74 20.47
C LYS A 13 19.79 -26.71 19.69
N LYS A 14 20.21 -27.04 18.46
CA LYS A 14 20.94 -26.14 17.54
C LYS A 14 20.04 -25.02 16.97
N ASP A 15 18.79 -25.32 16.67
CA ASP A 15 17.82 -24.36 16.13
C ASP A 15 17.43 -23.34 17.22
N SER A 16 17.34 -23.77 18.48
CA SER A 16 17.13 -22.89 19.64
C SER A 16 18.21 -21.82 19.75
N ILE A 17 19.49 -22.22 19.62
CA ILE A 17 20.64 -21.30 19.74
C ILE A 17 20.62 -20.24 18.63
N MET A 18 20.29 -20.62 17.39
CA MET A 18 20.22 -19.68 16.28
C MET A 18 19.07 -18.68 16.45
N VAL A 19 17.89 -19.16 16.83
CA VAL A 19 16.71 -18.31 17.08
C VAL A 19 16.96 -17.37 18.26
N GLU A 20 17.49 -17.88 19.38
CA GLU A 20 17.85 -17.07 20.54
C GLU A 20 18.87 -15.98 20.20
N HIS A 21 19.88 -16.30 19.38
CA HIS A 21 20.85 -15.31 18.93
C HIS A 21 20.21 -14.25 18.02
N LEU A 22 19.35 -14.66 17.09
CA LEU A 22 18.67 -13.75 16.16
C LEU A 22 17.78 -12.74 16.90
N PHE A 23 17.04 -13.21 17.91
CA PHE A 23 16.15 -12.39 18.73
C PHE A 23 16.82 -11.87 20.02
N SER A 24 18.14 -12.01 20.17
CA SER A 24 18.88 -11.50 21.35
C SER A 24 18.84 -9.98 21.45
N LYS A 25 18.67 -9.29 20.32
CA LYS A 25 18.44 -7.86 20.21
C LYS A 25 17.32 -7.59 19.22
N THR A 26 16.26 -6.95 19.70
CA THR A 26 15.09 -6.60 18.89
C THR A 26 14.78 -5.13 19.02
N LYS A 27 14.15 -4.59 17.97
CA LYS A 27 13.51 -3.28 17.96
C LYS A 27 12.00 -3.48 17.79
N PRO A 28 11.17 -2.79 18.57
CA PRO A 28 9.73 -2.84 18.37
C PRO A 28 9.36 -2.04 17.11
N GLN A 29 8.46 -2.57 16.30
CA GLN A 29 7.98 -1.93 15.08
C GLN A 29 6.47 -2.01 14.98
N CYS A 30 5.87 -0.93 14.48
CA CYS A 30 4.44 -0.85 14.25
C CYS A 30 4.11 -1.25 12.80
N VAL A 31 3.26 -2.27 12.63
CA VAL A 31 2.85 -2.86 11.35
C VAL A 31 1.33 -2.96 11.28
N GLY A 32 0.70 -2.09 10.48
CA GLY A 32 -0.75 -1.97 10.46
C GLY A 32 -1.25 -1.51 11.83
N ILE A 33 -1.98 -2.38 12.53
CA ILE A 33 -2.46 -2.14 13.91
C ILE A 33 -1.68 -2.93 14.98
N TYR A 34 -0.65 -3.68 14.58
CA TYR A 34 0.10 -4.55 15.47
C TYR A 34 1.45 -3.94 15.84
N ARG A 35 1.94 -4.29 17.03
CA ARG A 35 3.33 -4.10 17.44
C ARG A 35 4.05 -5.43 17.35
N VAL A 36 5.18 -5.45 16.64
CA VAL A 36 6.00 -6.65 16.44
C VAL A 36 7.45 -6.34 16.83
N ASP A 37 8.05 -7.19 17.64
CA ASP A 37 9.48 -7.11 17.93
C ASP A 37 10.26 -7.82 16.82
N VAL A 38 11.03 -7.03 16.06
CA VAL A 38 11.84 -7.53 14.94
C VAL A 38 13.33 -7.48 15.31
N PRO A 39 14.16 -8.45 14.89
CA PRO A 39 15.59 -8.38 15.11
C PRO A 39 16.22 -7.08 14.60
N GLU A 40 17.15 -6.51 15.37
CA GLU A 40 17.82 -5.27 14.96
C GLU A 40 18.61 -5.42 13.64
N SER A 41 19.10 -6.63 13.37
CA SER A 41 19.87 -6.96 12.17
C SER A 41 19.06 -6.91 10.87
N PHE A 42 17.72 -6.85 10.96
CA PHE A 42 16.85 -6.88 9.79
C PHE A 42 16.88 -5.54 9.07
N LYS A 43 17.10 -5.61 7.76
CA LYS A 43 16.94 -4.48 6.84
C LYS A 43 15.50 -4.46 6.35
N ASN A 44 14.92 -3.29 6.19
CA ASN A 44 13.60 -3.16 5.57
C ASN A 44 13.73 -3.50 4.08
N GLY A 45 12.85 -4.38 3.59
CA GLY A 45 12.74 -4.73 2.20
C GLY A 45 11.64 -3.97 1.48
N THR A 46 11.03 -4.64 0.48
CA THR A 46 9.87 -4.12 -0.25
C THR A 46 8.64 -4.01 0.65
N ASN A 47 8.07 -2.81 0.74
CA ASN A 47 6.86 -2.59 1.52
C ASN A 47 5.67 -2.24 0.62
N LYS A 48 4.46 -2.43 1.14
CA LYS A 48 3.20 -2.13 0.47
C LYS A 48 2.28 -1.39 1.43
N ALA A 49 1.61 -0.34 0.96
CA ALA A 49 0.51 0.27 1.68
C ALA A 49 -0.60 0.67 0.70
N THR A 50 -1.82 0.24 0.99
CA THR A 50 -3.02 0.72 0.33
C THR A 50 -4.06 1.11 1.36
N TYR A 51 -4.72 2.25 1.12
CA TYR A 51 -5.80 2.77 1.94
C TYR A 51 -6.97 3.10 1.01
N ASP A 52 -8.07 2.39 1.17
CA ASP A 52 -9.16 2.30 0.19
C ASP A 52 -8.63 1.99 -1.22
N ASP A 53 -8.76 2.92 -2.15
CA ASP A 53 -8.26 2.83 -3.51
C ASP A 53 -6.92 3.56 -3.72
N PHE A 54 -6.38 4.16 -2.66
CA PHE A 54 -5.11 4.89 -2.71
C PHE A 54 -3.95 3.92 -2.51
N LYS A 55 -3.01 3.91 -3.46
CA LYS A 55 -1.69 3.31 -3.26
C LYS A 55 -0.78 4.35 -2.61
N ILE A 56 -0.09 3.95 -1.55
CA ILE A 56 0.81 4.83 -0.79
C ILE A 56 2.23 4.25 -0.84
N GLU A 57 3.16 5.09 -1.27
CA GLU A 57 4.59 4.84 -1.20
C GLU A 57 5.23 5.91 -0.32
N SER A 58 6.29 5.55 0.41
CA SER A 58 6.91 6.46 1.37
C SER A 58 8.41 6.22 1.47
N GLN A 59 9.15 7.28 1.70
CA GLN A 59 10.58 7.20 1.97
C GLN A 59 11.08 8.43 2.72
N PHE A 60 12.10 8.23 3.55
CA PHE A 60 12.86 9.33 4.11
C PHE A 60 13.59 10.09 2.99
N ILE A 61 13.41 11.41 2.93
CA ILE A 61 14.22 12.29 2.07
C ILE A 61 14.46 13.65 2.72
N TYR A 62 15.59 14.27 2.37
CA TYR A 62 15.88 15.63 2.77
C TYR A 62 15.03 16.65 2.01
N PRO A 63 14.68 17.81 2.62
CA PRO A 63 13.78 18.78 2.00
C PRO A 63 14.20 19.27 0.60
N PRO A 64 15.49 19.51 0.29
CA PRO A 64 15.89 19.91 -1.07
C PRO A 64 15.57 18.85 -2.12
N ALA A 65 15.75 17.56 -1.79
CA ALA A 65 15.44 16.46 -2.68
C ALA A 65 13.93 16.33 -2.94
N PHE A 66 13.09 16.65 -1.95
CA PHE A 66 11.64 16.69 -2.15
C PHE A 66 11.22 17.79 -3.14
N LYS A 67 11.80 18.99 -3.03
CA LYS A 67 11.52 20.08 -3.97
C LYS A 67 11.90 19.69 -5.39
N GLN A 68 13.11 19.16 -5.56
CA GLN A 68 13.59 18.69 -6.86
C GLN A 68 12.71 17.57 -7.43
N ARG A 69 12.22 16.64 -6.59
CA ARG A 69 11.28 15.59 -7.02
C ARG A 69 10.02 16.18 -7.65
N ILE A 70 9.42 17.18 -7.03
CA ILE A 70 8.20 17.82 -7.54
C ILE A 70 8.47 18.47 -8.89
N GLU A 71 9.57 19.23 -9.01
CA GLU A 71 9.95 19.92 -10.25
C GLU A 71 10.19 18.92 -11.39
N LEU A 72 10.95 17.85 -11.13
CA LEU A 72 11.22 16.80 -12.12
C LEU A 72 9.93 16.07 -12.52
N ARG A 73 9.02 15.82 -11.57
CA ARG A 73 7.76 15.15 -11.88
C ARG A 73 6.84 16.03 -12.71
N GLU A 74 6.75 17.32 -12.42
CA GLU A 74 6.00 18.28 -13.24
C GLU A 74 6.57 18.37 -14.65
N GLN A 75 7.90 18.41 -14.79
CA GLN A 75 8.57 18.37 -16.09
C GLN A 75 8.24 17.09 -16.85
N GLU A 76 8.36 15.93 -16.19
CA GLU A 76 8.05 14.63 -16.80
C GLU A 76 6.61 14.55 -17.32
N LEU A 77 5.64 15.09 -16.55
CA LEU A 77 4.23 15.11 -16.93
C LEU A 77 3.95 16.09 -18.08
N ASN A 78 4.67 17.22 -18.16
CA ASN A 78 4.59 18.14 -19.28
C ASN A 78 5.17 17.53 -20.58
N GLU A 79 6.26 16.79 -20.46
CA GLU A 79 6.91 16.09 -21.58
C GLU A 79 6.15 14.82 -22.03
N ALA A 80 5.11 14.40 -21.29
CA ALA A 80 4.36 13.18 -21.57
C ALA A 80 3.74 13.15 -22.97
N MET A 81 3.43 14.30 -23.57
CA MET A 81 2.88 14.38 -24.94
C MET A 81 3.86 13.90 -26.02
N SER A 82 5.16 13.89 -25.74
CA SER A 82 6.21 13.43 -26.67
C SER A 82 6.37 11.91 -26.66
N ARG A 83 5.69 11.20 -25.76
CA ARG A 83 5.79 9.74 -25.63
C ARG A 83 4.95 9.03 -26.70
N PRO A 84 5.45 7.98 -27.38
CA PRO A 84 4.75 7.33 -28.48
C PRO A 84 3.36 6.77 -28.13
N GLU A 85 3.15 6.33 -26.89
CA GLU A 85 1.87 5.81 -26.42
C GLU A 85 0.79 6.90 -26.24
N ASN A 86 1.20 8.17 -26.17
CA ASN A 86 0.33 9.28 -25.85
C ASN A 86 -0.14 10.01 -27.10
N LYS A 87 -1.45 10.15 -27.25
CA LYS A 87 -2.03 10.84 -28.41
C LYS A 87 -2.04 12.36 -28.19
N PRO A 88 -1.57 13.17 -29.17
CA PRO A 88 -1.58 14.62 -29.06
C PRO A 88 -2.96 15.22 -28.79
N GLU A 89 -4.03 14.57 -29.27
CA GLU A 89 -5.44 14.99 -29.06
C GLU A 89 -5.88 15.01 -27.59
N ASN A 90 -5.16 14.30 -26.71
CA ASN A 90 -5.44 14.23 -25.28
C ASN A 90 -4.73 15.34 -24.48
N ALA A 91 -3.87 16.14 -25.13
CA ALA A 91 -3.18 17.26 -24.50
C ALA A 91 -4.16 18.36 -24.02
N PRO A 92 -3.81 19.12 -22.95
CA PRO A 92 -2.62 18.97 -22.11
C PRO A 92 -2.69 17.71 -21.22
N PHE A 93 -1.52 17.16 -20.88
CA PHE A 93 -1.43 15.94 -20.06
C PHE A 93 -1.51 16.22 -18.57
N ILE A 94 -1.16 17.42 -18.13
CA ILE A 94 -1.54 17.96 -16.82
C ILE A 94 -2.85 18.71 -16.96
N LYS A 95 -3.86 18.34 -16.18
CA LYS A 95 -5.16 19.02 -16.13
C LYS A 95 -5.23 20.03 -15.00
N GLU A 96 -4.60 19.73 -13.88
CA GLU A 96 -4.55 20.62 -12.72
C GLU A 96 -3.32 20.33 -11.83
N ILE A 97 -2.75 21.38 -11.25
CA ILE A 97 -1.74 21.28 -10.18
C ILE A 97 -2.34 21.91 -8.92
N ILE A 98 -2.63 21.10 -7.91
CA ILE A 98 -3.28 21.51 -6.68
C ILE A 98 -2.22 21.61 -5.59
N ARG A 99 -1.93 22.83 -5.13
CA ARG A 99 -0.98 23.04 -4.03
C ARG A 99 -1.64 22.70 -2.69
N LEU A 100 -0.95 21.92 -1.87
CA LEU A 100 -1.38 21.61 -0.51
C LEU A 100 -1.05 22.78 0.44
N PRO A 101 -1.80 22.95 1.54
CA PRO A 101 -1.52 23.98 2.54
C PRO A 101 -0.11 23.81 3.14
N ASP A 102 0.40 24.88 3.75
CA ASP A 102 1.67 24.89 4.50
C ASP A 102 2.91 24.39 3.71
N ASN A 103 2.84 24.47 2.37
CA ASN A 103 3.84 23.91 1.46
C ASN A 103 4.09 22.40 1.70
N GLN A 104 3.09 21.68 2.19
CA GLN A 104 3.15 20.24 2.45
C GLN A 104 3.37 19.42 1.16
N GLY A 105 3.09 20.01 -0.01
CA GLY A 105 3.35 19.39 -1.30
C GLY A 105 2.34 19.77 -2.38
N VAL A 106 2.12 18.88 -3.35
CA VAL A 106 1.25 19.10 -4.50
C VAL A 106 0.47 17.84 -4.87
N ILE A 107 -0.70 18.00 -5.46
CA ILE A 107 -1.45 16.93 -6.13
C ILE A 107 -1.50 17.26 -7.62
N PHE A 108 -0.99 16.36 -8.45
CA PHE A 108 -1.14 16.39 -9.89
C PHE A 108 -2.42 15.66 -10.30
N ASP A 109 -3.27 16.32 -11.08
CA ASP A 109 -4.30 15.67 -11.89
C ASP A 109 -3.77 15.59 -13.32
N SER A 110 -3.46 14.38 -13.77
CA SER A 110 -2.85 14.16 -15.08
C SER A 110 -3.46 12.98 -15.82
N ASN A 111 -3.41 13.01 -17.15
CA ASN A 111 -3.81 11.89 -17.99
C ASN A 111 -3.04 10.62 -17.61
N LYS A 112 -3.72 9.49 -17.63
CA LYS A 112 -3.06 8.19 -17.56
C LYS A 112 -2.38 7.92 -18.91
N SER A 113 -1.09 7.55 -18.89
CA SER A 113 -0.34 7.25 -20.11
C SER A 113 -1.07 6.20 -20.97
N GLY A 114 -1.09 6.40 -22.29
CA GLY A 114 -1.75 5.53 -23.25
C GLY A 114 -3.28 5.54 -23.21
N SER A 115 -3.91 6.41 -22.42
CA SER A 115 -5.37 6.49 -22.26
C SER A 115 -5.93 7.80 -22.83
N GLN A 116 -7.24 7.85 -23.05
CA GLN A 116 -7.95 9.11 -23.33
C GLN A 116 -7.87 10.05 -22.13
N ASP A 117 -8.01 11.36 -22.35
CA ASP A 117 -7.89 12.37 -21.28
C ASP A 117 -9.03 12.38 -20.26
N ALA A 118 -10.09 11.59 -20.44
CA ALA A 118 -11.05 11.27 -19.39
C ALA A 118 -10.50 10.34 -18.31
N TYR A 119 -9.55 9.46 -18.64
CA TYR A 119 -8.95 8.50 -17.71
C TYR A 119 -7.66 9.07 -17.15
N ARG A 120 -7.70 9.48 -15.89
CA ARG A 120 -6.65 10.28 -15.28
C ARG A 120 -6.14 9.64 -13.99
N MET A 121 -5.09 10.22 -13.45
CA MET A 121 -4.46 9.85 -12.20
C MET A 121 -4.38 11.08 -11.32
N LEU A 122 -4.84 10.95 -10.08
CA LEU A 122 -4.47 11.86 -9.01
C LEU A 122 -3.20 11.31 -8.37
N GLU A 123 -2.15 12.13 -8.36
CA GLU A 123 -0.86 11.80 -7.78
C GLU A 123 -0.41 12.89 -6.82
N ALA A 124 -0.50 12.62 -5.52
CA ALA A 124 -0.04 13.52 -4.47
C ALA A 124 1.41 13.23 -4.12
N HIS A 125 2.23 14.28 -4.08
CA HIS A 125 3.54 14.31 -3.45
C HIS A 125 3.42 15.10 -2.16
N VAL A 126 3.63 14.46 -1.01
CA VAL A 126 3.40 15.04 0.32
C VAL A 126 4.65 14.89 1.17
N TYR A 127 5.03 15.92 1.91
CA TYR A 127 6.19 15.93 2.78
C TYR A 127 5.80 16.28 4.21
N VAL A 128 6.04 15.35 5.13
CA VAL A 128 5.73 15.49 6.56
C VAL A 128 6.85 14.83 7.36
N ASN A 129 7.43 15.53 8.33
CA ASN A 129 8.43 14.98 9.26
C ASN A 129 9.59 14.23 8.59
N HIS A 130 10.19 14.81 7.56
CA HIS A 130 11.30 14.22 6.77
C HIS A 130 10.93 13.01 5.90
N ILE A 131 9.65 12.64 5.85
CA ILE A 131 9.16 11.57 4.99
C ILE A 131 8.41 12.18 3.81
N ALA A 132 8.74 11.73 2.62
CA ALA A 132 7.96 12.01 1.42
C ALA A 132 7.06 10.83 1.09
N PHE A 133 5.80 11.14 0.82
CA PHE A 133 4.78 10.21 0.39
C PHE A 133 4.41 10.47 -1.07
N ILE A 134 4.20 9.39 -1.82
CA ILE A 134 3.52 9.41 -3.11
C ILE A 134 2.21 8.65 -2.93
N ILE A 135 1.09 9.34 -3.14
CA ILE A 135 -0.25 8.77 -3.01
C ILE A 135 -0.91 8.83 -4.38
N THR A 136 -1.32 7.69 -4.91
CA THR A 136 -1.92 7.61 -6.25
C THR A 136 -3.29 6.98 -6.22
N THR A 137 -4.19 7.50 -7.04
CA THR A 137 -5.43 6.80 -7.44
C THR A 137 -5.79 7.13 -8.89
N LYS A 138 -6.55 6.23 -9.52
CA LYS A 138 -7.11 6.47 -10.85
C LYS A 138 -8.46 7.16 -10.70
N ILE A 139 -8.74 8.06 -11.62
CA ILE A 139 -10.01 8.76 -11.70
C ILE A 139 -10.56 8.70 -13.13
N ARG A 140 -11.87 8.86 -13.25
CA ARG A 140 -12.59 9.02 -14.51
C ARG A 140 -13.32 10.36 -14.49
N ASP A 141 -13.27 11.08 -15.60
CA ASP A 141 -14.03 12.30 -15.80
C ASP A 141 -14.49 12.43 -17.25
N LEU A 142 -15.75 12.08 -17.46
CA LEU A 142 -16.46 12.21 -18.73
C LEU A 142 -17.28 13.51 -18.81
N SER A 143 -16.93 14.55 -18.04
CA SER A 143 -17.69 15.81 -18.04
C SER A 143 -17.56 16.60 -19.34
N ALA A 144 -16.50 16.37 -20.13
CA ALA A 144 -16.28 17.08 -21.38
C ALA A 144 -17.29 16.65 -22.46
N SER A 145 -17.79 17.60 -23.25
CA SER A 145 -18.84 17.37 -24.26
C SER A 145 -18.48 16.29 -25.30
N LYS A 146 -17.19 16.12 -25.61
CA LYS A 146 -16.71 15.06 -26.52
C LYS A 146 -17.00 13.64 -26.03
N TYR A 147 -17.34 13.45 -24.76
CA TYR A 147 -17.68 12.16 -24.15
C TYR A 147 -19.18 11.93 -23.99
N THR A 148 -20.04 12.73 -24.61
CA THR A 148 -21.50 12.62 -24.46
C THR A 148 -22.02 11.22 -24.80
N ASP A 149 -21.57 10.64 -25.90
CA ASP A 149 -22.01 9.30 -26.34
C ASP A 149 -21.47 8.19 -25.43
N GLU A 150 -20.21 8.29 -25.00
CA GLU A 150 -19.59 7.33 -24.06
C GLU A 150 -20.27 7.38 -22.69
N ARG A 151 -20.56 8.59 -22.19
CA ARG A 151 -21.32 8.78 -20.95
C ARG A 151 -22.70 8.14 -21.04
N LYS A 152 -23.43 8.36 -22.13
CA LYS A 152 -24.74 7.74 -22.36
C LYS A 152 -24.65 6.21 -22.34
N SER A 153 -23.68 5.65 -23.06
CA SER A 153 -23.43 4.20 -23.10
C SER A 153 -23.16 3.62 -21.71
N TYR A 154 -22.34 4.29 -20.89
CA TYR A 154 -22.09 3.81 -19.52
C TYR A 154 -23.31 3.91 -18.60
N LEU A 155 -24.10 4.98 -18.71
CA LEU A 155 -25.35 5.09 -17.95
C LEU A 155 -26.33 3.97 -18.33
N GLU A 156 -26.43 3.64 -19.62
CA GLU A 156 -27.23 2.50 -20.12
C GLU A 156 -26.69 1.14 -19.62
N ALA A 157 -25.38 1.03 -19.37
CA ALA A 157 -24.74 -0.14 -18.77
C ALA A 157 -24.86 -0.20 -17.23
N GLY A 158 -25.57 0.76 -16.60
CA GLY A 158 -25.85 0.76 -15.17
C GLY A 158 -24.84 1.50 -14.28
N PHE A 159 -23.89 2.22 -14.87
CA PHE A 159 -23.00 3.11 -14.10
C PHE A 159 -23.77 4.32 -13.59
N THR A 160 -23.36 4.85 -12.44
CA THR A 160 -23.87 6.10 -11.87
C THR A 160 -23.08 7.31 -12.36
N GLU A 161 -23.70 8.49 -12.32
CA GLU A 161 -23.01 9.75 -12.67
C GLU A 161 -21.73 9.99 -11.85
N ILE A 162 -21.73 9.56 -10.58
CA ILE A 162 -20.57 9.67 -9.69
C ILE A 162 -19.42 8.78 -10.18
N GLU A 163 -19.71 7.59 -10.70
CA GLU A 163 -18.68 6.69 -11.26
C GLU A 163 -18.13 7.17 -12.60
N LEU A 164 -18.86 8.03 -13.31
CA LEU A 164 -18.43 8.62 -14.57
C LEU A 164 -17.64 9.92 -14.40
N ASN A 165 -17.75 10.54 -13.23
CA ASN A 165 -16.97 11.70 -12.82
C ASN A 165 -16.62 11.62 -11.33
N ASP A 166 -15.64 10.77 -11.01
CA ASP A 166 -15.28 10.46 -9.62
C ASP A 166 -14.19 11.40 -9.06
N LYS A 167 -13.60 12.29 -9.88
CA LYS A 167 -12.56 13.24 -9.46
C LYS A 167 -12.92 14.00 -8.18
N PRO A 168 -14.10 14.63 -8.04
CA PRO A 168 -14.39 15.43 -6.84
C PRO A 168 -14.39 14.59 -5.56
N VAL A 169 -14.97 13.39 -5.61
CA VAL A 169 -15.05 12.47 -4.46
C VAL A 169 -13.66 11.93 -4.11
N LYS A 170 -12.89 11.51 -5.12
CA LYS A 170 -11.54 10.97 -4.95
C LYS A 170 -10.56 12.00 -4.43
N LEU A 171 -10.63 13.24 -4.93
CA LEU A 171 -9.80 14.35 -4.45
C LEU A 171 -10.13 14.72 -3.00
N ALA A 172 -11.41 14.74 -2.63
CA ALA A 172 -11.83 14.99 -1.24
C ALA A 172 -11.33 13.89 -0.30
N ALA A 173 -11.47 12.62 -0.69
CA ALA A 173 -10.95 11.48 0.07
C ALA A 173 -9.42 11.51 0.19
N MET A 174 -8.70 11.84 -0.88
CA MET A 174 -7.24 12.01 -0.86
C MET A 174 -6.81 13.12 0.11
N ARG A 175 -7.49 14.27 0.09
CA ARG A 175 -7.22 15.36 1.05
C ARG A 175 -7.48 14.95 2.50
N SER A 176 -8.57 14.22 2.75
CA SER A 176 -8.85 13.65 4.08
C SER A 176 -7.72 12.72 4.55
N LEU A 177 -7.28 11.80 3.69
CA LEU A 177 -6.15 10.91 3.97
C LEU A 177 -4.87 11.70 4.29
N ILE A 178 -4.52 12.69 3.46
CA ILE A 178 -3.33 13.54 3.64
C ILE A 178 -3.37 14.28 4.98
N SER A 179 -4.54 14.78 5.40
CA SER A 179 -4.68 15.53 6.66
C SER A 179 -4.41 14.68 7.91
N ARG A 180 -4.51 13.36 7.80
CA ARG A 180 -4.30 12.39 8.89
C ARG A 180 -2.94 11.70 8.82
N LEU A 181 -2.16 12.01 7.78
CA LEU A 181 -0.89 11.38 7.49
C LEU A 181 0.23 12.02 8.30
N GLN A 182 1.00 11.20 9.01
CA GLN A 182 2.19 11.61 9.72
C GLN A 182 3.39 10.82 9.22
N GLY A 183 4.50 11.52 8.97
CA GLY A 183 5.81 10.89 8.78
C GLY A 183 6.38 10.45 10.12
N ARG A 184 6.98 9.26 10.15
CA ARG A 184 7.66 8.71 11.33
C ARG A 184 8.85 7.84 10.94
N LEU A 185 9.79 7.64 11.84
CA LEU A 185 10.82 6.62 11.68
C LEU A 185 10.25 5.24 12.06
N ASP A 186 10.88 4.16 11.61
CA ASP A 186 10.33 2.82 11.82
C ASP A 186 10.20 2.41 13.29
N HIS A 187 11.11 2.91 14.14
CA HIS A 187 11.14 2.65 15.57
C HIS A 187 10.18 3.53 16.37
N ASP A 188 9.60 4.57 15.75
CA ASP A 188 8.61 5.41 16.40
C ASP A 188 7.26 4.68 16.37
N ILE A 189 6.73 4.35 17.55
CA ILE A 189 5.45 3.67 17.71
C ILE A 189 4.38 4.69 18.09
N PRO A 190 3.41 4.97 17.20
CA PRO A 190 2.30 5.85 17.52
C PRO A 190 1.50 5.32 18.71
N THR A 191 1.03 6.23 19.57
CA THR A 191 0.14 5.91 20.70
C THR A 191 -1.33 6.17 20.35
N ASP A 192 -1.58 7.03 19.36
CA ASP A 192 -2.91 7.32 18.84
C ASP A 192 -3.48 6.14 18.02
N LYS A 193 -4.80 6.10 17.91
CA LYS A 193 -5.50 5.10 17.08
C LYS A 193 -5.27 5.39 15.60
N GLY A 194 -4.92 4.37 14.84
CA GLY A 194 -4.72 4.49 13.40
C GLY A 194 -3.96 3.31 12.81
N TRP A 195 -3.41 3.53 11.62
CA TRP A 195 -2.71 2.51 10.84
C TRP A 195 -1.26 2.91 10.60
N CYS A 196 -0.34 2.08 11.07
CA CYS A 196 1.07 2.16 10.75
C CYS A 196 1.31 1.63 9.33
N ILE A 197 1.82 2.51 8.48
CA ILE A 197 2.32 2.20 7.15
C ILE A 197 3.85 2.35 7.15
N PRO A 198 4.56 1.92 6.10
CA PRO A 198 6.00 2.15 5.99
C PRO A 198 6.32 3.63 6.14
N ASN A 199 7.31 3.99 6.97
CA ASN A 199 7.71 5.38 7.28
C ASN A 199 6.54 6.33 7.67
N GLY A 200 5.38 5.81 8.07
CA GLY A 200 4.21 6.66 8.23
C GLY A 200 3.14 6.09 9.15
N PHE A 201 2.21 6.96 9.49
CA PHE A 201 1.03 6.65 10.28
C PHE A 201 -0.17 7.42 9.75
N ILE A 202 -1.31 6.76 9.68
CA ILE A 202 -2.58 7.36 9.29
C ILE A 202 -3.48 7.34 10.51
N ALA A 203 -3.77 8.52 11.08
CA ALA A 203 -4.68 8.63 12.21
C ALA A 203 -6.09 8.15 11.83
N ASP A 204 -6.75 7.47 12.77
CA ASP A 204 -8.13 7.00 12.60
C ASP A 204 -9.12 8.16 12.49
N ASP A 205 -10.11 8.03 11.61
CA ASP A 205 -11.23 8.96 11.47
C ASP A 205 -12.57 8.34 11.93
N GLY A 206 -12.54 7.12 12.50
CA GLY A 206 -13.72 6.37 12.90
C GLY A 206 -14.49 5.75 11.73
N GLY A 207 -14.00 5.93 10.49
CA GLY A 207 -14.55 5.36 9.28
C GLY A 207 -14.17 3.90 9.09
N LYS A 208 -14.91 3.21 8.22
CA LYS A 208 -14.55 1.87 7.74
C LYS A 208 -13.73 2.00 6.47
N HIS A 209 -12.45 1.67 6.54
CA HIS A 209 -11.51 1.76 5.43
C HIS A 209 -10.95 0.40 5.05
N LYS A 210 -10.69 0.19 3.77
CA LYS A 210 -9.98 -0.98 3.27
C LYS A 210 -8.49 -0.72 3.36
N VAL A 211 -7.79 -1.40 4.26
CA VAL A 211 -6.38 -1.15 4.52
C VAL A 211 -5.60 -2.44 4.37
N VAL A 212 -4.57 -2.39 3.51
CA VAL A 212 -3.63 -3.48 3.30
C VAL A 212 -2.23 -2.92 3.47
N VAL A 213 -1.50 -3.44 4.45
CA VAL A 213 -0.14 -3.04 4.76
C VAL A 213 0.76 -4.26 4.78
N GLY A 214 1.85 -4.20 4.03
CA GLY A 214 2.88 -5.22 4.00
C GLY A 214 4.21 -4.61 4.38
N PHE A 215 4.87 -5.21 5.35
CA PHE A 215 6.27 -4.96 5.67
C PHE A 215 7.08 -6.18 5.28
N SER A 216 8.24 -5.97 4.69
CA SER A 216 9.21 -7.05 4.55
C SER A 216 10.53 -6.70 5.20
N TYR A 217 11.19 -7.74 5.65
CA TYR A 217 12.46 -7.70 6.33
C TYR A 217 13.38 -8.73 5.73
N GLU A 218 14.62 -8.36 5.47
CA GLU A 218 15.59 -9.25 4.86
C GLU A 218 16.94 -9.21 5.55
N ASN A 219 17.62 -10.35 5.47
CA ASN A 219 19.05 -10.48 5.65
C ASN A 219 19.61 -11.40 4.54
N ASP A 220 20.87 -11.82 4.66
CA ASP A 220 21.53 -12.64 3.64
C ASP A 220 20.93 -14.06 3.51
N ASP A 221 20.14 -14.52 4.49
CA ASP A 221 19.65 -15.90 4.59
C ASP A 221 18.12 -16.05 4.44
N PHE A 222 17.32 -15.03 4.78
CA PHE A 222 15.86 -15.12 4.73
C PHE A 222 15.18 -13.77 4.47
N LEU A 223 13.93 -13.87 3.99
CA LEU A 223 12.95 -12.80 3.86
C LEU A 223 11.76 -13.10 4.77
N LEU A 224 11.44 -12.18 5.68
CA LEU A 224 10.23 -12.22 6.51
C LEU A 224 9.25 -11.15 6.03
N GLY A 225 8.05 -11.56 5.63
CA GLY A 225 6.94 -10.65 5.29
C GLY A 225 5.85 -10.68 6.36
N ILE A 226 5.40 -9.50 6.78
CA ILE A 226 4.24 -9.32 7.67
C ILE A 226 3.19 -8.53 6.91
N ASN A 227 2.03 -9.14 6.67
CA ASN A 227 0.91 -8.50 6.00
C ASN A 227 -0.27 -8.36 6.97
N SER A 228 -0.79 -7.15 7.07
CA SER A 228 -2.06 -6.82 7.74
C SER A 228 -3.06 -6.40 6.67
N ASP A 229 -4.14 -7.17 6.53
CA ASP A 229 -5.17 -6.97 5.51
C ASP A 229 -6.56 -7.08 6.14
N ASN A 230 -7.28 -5.97 6.23
CA ASN A 230 -8.64 -5.94 6.79
C ASN A 230 -9.75 -6.17 5.75
N THR A 231 -9.37 -6.43 4.50
CA THR A 231 -10.29 -6.70 3.39
C THR A 231 -10.60 -8.19 3.26
N MET A 232 -9.80 -9.04 3.90
CA MET A 232 -10.06 -10.47 3.98
C MET A 232 -11.33 -10.75 4.77
N ILE A 233 -12.31 -11.36 4.12
CA ILE A 233 -13.57 -11.79 4.73
C ILE A 233 -13.38 -13.25 5.17
N ALA A 234 -13.86 -13.58 6.37
CA ALA A 234 -13.95 -14.97 6.80
C ALA A 234 -15.07 -15.68 6.02
N ASP A 235 -14.72 -16.30 4.90
CA ASP A 235 -15.62 -17.04 4.00
C ASP A 235 -15.60 -18.57 4.26
N GLY A 236 -14.86 -19.00 5.28
CA GLY A 236 -14.63 -20.41 5.61
C GLY A 236 -13.39 -21.01 4.94
N ASP A 237 -12.75 -20.30 4.01
CA ASP A 237 -11.50 -20.73 3.36
C ASP A 237 -10.27 -20.45 4.26
N THR A 238 -10.15 -21.23 5.32
CA THR A 238 -9.05 -21.07 6.29
C THR A 238 -7.72 -21.60 5.75
N LEU A 239 -6.60 -21.09 6.27
CA LEU A 239 -5.27 -21.62 5.94
C LEU A 239 -5.16 -23.14 6.23
N PHE A 240 -5.82 -23.62 7.30
CA PHE A 240 -5.89 -25.04 7.61
C PHE A 240 -6.78 -25.82 6.64
N GLY A 241 -7.89 -25.24 6.17
CA GLY A 241 -8.75 -25.83 5.14
C GLY A 241 -8.01 -26.09 3.83
N ARG A 242 -7.13 -25.16 3.42
CA ARG A 242 -6.30 -25.23 2.20
C ARG A 242 -5.11 -26.18 2.28
N SER A 243 -5.01 -27.00 3.32
CA SER A 243 -3.82 -27.83 3.54
C SER A 243 -3.61 -28.92 2.48
N GLY A 244 -4.65 -29.40 1.82
CA GLY A 244 -4.51 -30.35 0.71
C GLY A 244 -3.73 -29.71 -0.43
N ASP A 245 -4.28 -28.62 -0.97
CA ASP A 245 -3.71 -27.85 -2.08
C ASP A 245 -2.30 -27.34 -1.77
N ILE A 246 -2.05 -26.83 -0.56
CA ILE A 246 -0.71 -26.39 -0.14
C ILE A 246 0.29 -27.56 -0.20
N ASN A 247 -0.07 -28.74 0.32
CA ASN A 247 0.85 -29.87 0.31
C ASN A 247 1.12 -30.40 -1.10
N ASP A 248 0.13 -30.34 -2.00
CA ASP A 248 0.33 -30.75 -3.38
C ASP A 248 1.24 -29.77 -4.14
N ALA A 249 1.03 -28.46 -3.96
CA ALA A 249 1.94 -27.44 -4.51
C ALA A 249 3.37 -27.55 -3.95
N LEU A 250 3.54 -27.89 -2.68
CA LEU A 250 4.86 -28.12 -2.08
C LEU A 250 5.54 -29.34 -2.70
N LYS A 251 4.83 -30.46 -2.91
CA LYS A 251 5.39 -31.66 -3.56
C LYS A 251 5.85 -31.37 -4.98
N ASP A 252 5.04 -30.67 -5.76
CA ASP A 252 5.36 -30.29 -7.15
C ASP A 252 6.62 -29.42 -7.22
N SER A 253 6.91 -28.69 -6.14
CA SER A 253 8.11 -27.85 -6.00
C SER A 253 9.27 -28.55 -5.27
N TYR A 254 9.19 -29.86 -5.02
CA TYR A 254 10.17 -30.63 -4.23
C TYR A 254 10.40 -30.10 -2.81
N MET A 255 9.40 -29.44 -2.23
CA MET A 255 9.40 -28.90 -0.87
C MET A 255 8.63 -29.81 0.10
N LYS A 256 8.82 -29.61 1.39
CA LYS A 256 8.09 -30.34 2.45
C LYS A 256 7.64 -29.42 3.57
N SER A 257 6.50 -29.76 4.18
CA SER A 257 6.02 -29.10 5.38
C SER A 257 6.94 -29.41 6.58
N LEU A 258 7.50 -28.37 7.21
CA LEU A 258 8.33 -28.51 8.40
C LEU A 258 7.50 -28.58 9.68
N LYS A 259 6.46 -27.73 9.79
CA LYS A 259 5.56 -27.67 10.94
C LYS A 259 4.18 -27.19 10.50
N LYS A 260 3.14 -27.74 11.13
CA LYS A 260 1.74 -27.32 10.98
C LYS A 260 1.09 -27.38 12.36
N GLU A 261 0.75 -26.23 12.90
CA GLU A 261 0.18 -26.12 14.25
C GLU A 261 -0.74 -24.91 14.35
N ALA A 262 -1.77 -25.02 15.19
CA ALA A 262 -2.60 -23.87 15.54
C ALA A 262 -1.83 -23.03 16.58
N LEU A 263 -1.53 -21.79 16.23
CA LEU A 263 -0.92 -20.83 17.15
C LEU A 263 -1.98 -19.80 17.55
N MET A 264 -2.20 -19.69 18.86
CA MET A 264 -2.95 -18.59 19.45
C MET A 264 -1.94 -17.59 19.98
N LEU A 265 -2.05 -16.34 19.55
CA LEU A 265 -1.33 -15.24 20.20
C LEU A 265 -2.10 -14.92 21.49
N ASN A 266 -1.39 -14.79 22.60
CA ASN A 266 -2.02 -14.42 23.87
C ASN A 266 -2.51 -12.97 23.79
N ASP A 267 -3.74 -12.73 24.26
CA ASP A 267 -4.37 -11.40 24.37
C ASP A 267 -3.69 -10.53 25.44
#